data_AF-A0A2Z6MCJ2-F1
#
_entry.id   AF-A0A2Z6MCJ2-F1
#
_cell.length_a   1.000
_cell.length_b   1.000
_cell.length_c   1.000
_cell.angle_alpha   90.00
_cell.angle_beta   90.00
_cell.angle_gamma   90.00
#
_symmetry.space_group_name_H-M   'P 1'
#
loop_
_entity.id
_entity.type
_entity.pdbx_description
1 polymer ?
#
loop_
_entity_poly.entity_id
_entity_poly.type
_entity_poly.pdbx_seq_one_letter_code
_entity_poly.pdbx_strand_id
1 'polypeptide(L)'
;MMIGRQRAGVTVEVYDDQGEEYQIEGCFSQRSCTVFNAMKETMAEIYRKVDPTTGNLLGKEVFSICVKPGFDAAFAMAFVLVLDHISGDDSLDDGANADPTVHPTTEDYEDK
;
A
#
# COMPACT_ATOMS: atom_id res chain seq x y z
N MET A 1 21.27 16.46 1.33
CA MET A 1 19.89 16.96 1.19
C MET A 1 18.98 15.90 1.78
N MET A 2 18.51 16.08 3.02
CA MET A 2 17.70 15.08 3.72
C MET A 2 16.23 15.27 3.30
N ILE A 3 15.72 14.34 2.48
CA ILE A 3 14.32 14.36 2.05
C ILE A 3 13.47 13.94 3.24
N GLY A 4 12.63 14.86 3.71
CA GLY A 4 11.73 14.69 4.83
C GLY A 4 10.81 13.48 4.61
N ARG A 5 11.02 12.45 5.42
CA ARG A 5 10.11 11.31 5.55
C ARG A 5 8.86 11.83 6.25
N GLN A 6 7.80 12.13 5.50
CA GLN A 6 6.50 12.46 6.10
C GLN A 6 6.09 11.28 6.97
N ARG A 7 6.12 11.45 8.30
CA ARG A 7 5.54 10.49 9.24
C ARG A 7 4.03 10.64 9.16
N ALA A 8 3.37 9.79 8.38
CA ALA A 8 1.93 9.58 8.51
C ALA A 8 1.71 8.62 9.69
N GLY A 9 0.93 9.06 10.67
CA GLY A 9 0.49 8.24 11.80
C GLY A 9 -1.03 8.20 11.81
N VAL A 10 -1.60 7.01 12.01
CA VAL A 10 -3.05 6.81 12.15
C VAL A 10 -3.30 6.28 13.56
N THR A 11 -4.27 6.86 14.27
CA THR A 11 -4.72 6.38 15.58
C THR A 11 -6.09 5.73 15.43
N VAL A 12 -6.28 4.57 16.06
CA VAL A 12 -7.53 3.80 16.06
C VAL A 12 -7.95 3.53 17.51
N GLU A 13 -9.22 3.79 17.84
CA GLU A 13 -9.81 3.52 19.15
C GLU A 13 -10.92 2.46 19.01
N VAL A 14 -10.99 1.50 19.94
CA VAL A 14 -12.02 0.44 19.95
C VAL A 14 -13.22 0.87 20.82
N TYR A 15 -14.44 0.82 20.27
CA TYR A 15 -15.62 1.44 20.90
C TYR A 15 -16.23 0.68 22.09
N ASP A 16 -15.85 -0.59 22.31
CA ASP A 16 -16.41 -1.46 23.38
C ASP A 16 -15.52 -1.52 24.64
N ASP A 17 -14.23 -1.16 24.52
CA ASP A 17 -13.23 -1.17 25.61
C ASP A 17 -12.60 0.22 25.73
N GLN A 18 -13.00 0.99 26.76
CA GLN A 18 -12.59 2.39 27.00
C GLN A 18 -11.09 2.59 27.33
N GLY A 19 -10.19 1.73 26.84
CA GLY A 19 -8.74 1.82 27.04
C GLY A 19 -7.89 1.14 25.96
N GLU A 20 -8.49 0.52 24.95
CA GLU A 20 -7.76 -0.15 23.87
C GLU A 20 -7.54 0.80 22.68
N GLU A 21 -6.47 1.58 22.76
CA GLU A 21 -5.98 2.46 21.69
C GLU A 21 -4.86 1.77 20.91
N TYR A 22 -4.97 1.82 19.58
CA TYR A 22 -3.97 1.31 18.64
C TYR A 22 -3.39 2.44 17.80
N GLN A 23 -2.06 2.53 17.78
CA GLN A 23 -1.34 3.48 16.95
C GLN A 23 -0.66 2.75 15.80
N ILE A 24 -0.88 3.23 14.58
CA ILE A 24 -0.23 2.71 13.38
C ILE A 24 0.79 3.72 12.92
N GLU A 25 2.06 3.32 12.87
CA GLU A 25 3.13 4.11 12.29
C GLU A 25 3.68 3.44 11.03
N GLY A 26 4.18 4.23 10.09
CA GLY A 26 4.92 3.74 8.93
C GLY A 26 4.39 4.24 7.59
N CYS A 27 4.69 3.50 6.53
CA CYS A 27 4.26 3.83 5.18
C CYS A 27 3.52 2.64 4.55
N PHE A 28 2.21 2.79 4.38
CA PHE A 28 1.38 1.72 3.86
C PHE A 28 1.63 1.43 2.38
N SER A 29 1.91 2.46 1.57
CA SER A 29 2.29 2.31 0.16
C SER A 29 3.59 1.49 -0.01
N GLN A 30 4.48 1.54 0.99
CA GLN A 30 5.69 0.72 1.00
C GLN A 30 5.49 -0.63 1.71
N ARG A 31 4.29 -0.88 2.25
CA ARG A 31 3.94 -2.00 3.13
C ARG A 31 4.97 -2.12 4.26
N SER A 32 5.27 -1.02 4.93
CA SER A 32 6.22 -0.93 6.05
C SER A 32 5.53 -0.25 7.24
N CYS A 33 4.51 -0.92 7.79
CA CYS A 33 3.68 -0.40 8.86
C CYS A 33 3.81 -1.26 10.11
N THR A 34 3.77 -0.62 11.27
CA THR A 34 3.79 -1.27 12.57
C THR A 34 2.61 -0.77 13.38
N VAL A 35 1.85 -1.71 13.94
CA VAL A 35 0.71 -1.46 14.82
C VAL A 35 1.18 -1.62 16.26
N PHE A 36 0.93 -0.61 17.08
CA PHE A 36 1.26 -0.55 18.49
C PHE A 36 0.00 -0.45 19.34
N ASN A 37 0.02 -0.99 20.55
CA ASN A 37 -0.99 -0.68 21.57
C ASN A 37 -0.68 0.63 22.31
N ALA A 38 -1.55 1.02 23.24
CA ALA A 38 -1.37 2.18 24.12
C ALA A 38 -0.04 2.16 24.91
N MET A 39 0.49 0.97 25.21
CA MET A 39 1.79 0.79 25.89
C MET A 39 3.00 0.85 24.95
N LYS A 40 2.79 1.15 23.65
CA LYS A 40 3.81 1.11 22.58
C LYS A 40 4.46 -0.25 22.36
N GLU A 41 3.77 -1.32 22.71
CA GLU A 41 4.18 -2.66 22.34
C GLU A 41 3.69 -2.99 20.93
N THR A 42 4.56 -3.62 20.14
CA THR A 42 4.22 -4.08 18.80
C THR A 42 3.18 -5.21 18.86
N MET A 43 2.03 -4.98 18.21
CA MET A 43 0.92 -5.94 18.10
C MET A 43 0.91 -6.63 16.75
N ALA A 44 1.21 -5.89 15.68
CA ALA A 44 1.33 -6.43 14.34
C ALA A 44 2.32 -5.63 13.50
N GLU A 45 2.96 -6.29 12.54
CA GLU A 45 3.90 -5.67 11.61
C GLU A 45 3.58 -6.12 10.19
N ILE A 46 3.56 -5.16 9.26
CA ILE A 46 3.24 -5.35 7.86
C ILE A 46 4.51 -5.07 7.06
N TYR A 47 4.88 -6.05 6.23
CA TYR A 47 6.07 -6.01 5.39
C TYR A 47 5.75 -6.41 3.96
N ARG A 48 6.46 -5.82 2.98
CA ARG A 48 6.42 -6.30 1.60
C ARG A 48 6.98 -7.71 1.51
N LYS A 49 6.30 -8.60 0.79
CA LYS A 49 6.79 -9.96 0.62
C LYS A 49 7.89 -9.99 -0.44
N VAL A 50 9.00 -10.60 -0.11
CA VAL A 50 10.13 -10.83 -1.02
C VAL A 50 10.15 -12.31 -1.38
N ASP A 51 10.33 -12.61 -2.66
CA ASP A 51 10.54 -13.96 -3.14
C ASP A 51 11.88 -14.48 -2.57
N PRO A 52 11.87 -15.59 -1.80
CA PRO A 52 13.06 -16.05 -1.10
C PRO A 52 14.13 -16.62 -2.05
N THR A 53 13.77 -16.94 -3.29
CA THR A 53 14.67 -17.56 -4.27
C THR A 53 15.33 -16.53 -5.18
N THR A 54 14.59 -15.49 -5.56
CA THR A 54 15.04 -14.44 -6.49
C THR A 54 15.38 -13.12 -5.80
N GLY A 55 14.96 -12.93 -4.53
CA GLY A 55 15.14 -11.66 -3.81
C GLY A 55 14.29 -10.51 -4.34
N ASN A 56 13.42 -10.79 -5.31
CA ASN A 56 12.55 -9.80 -5.91
C ASN A 56 11.29 -9.59 -5.07
N LEU A 57 10.79 -8.37 -5.06
CA LEU A 57 9.54 -8.04 -4.39
C LEU A 57 8.39 -8.71 -5.16
N LEU A 58 7.60 -9.53 -4.47
CA LEU A 58 6.32 -9.95 -5.00
C LEU A 58 5.42 -8.70 -5.09
N GLY A 59 4.53 -8.64 -6.08
CA GLY A 59 3.78 -7.43 -6.44
C GLY A 59 3.09 -6.73 -5.26
N LYS A 60 2.59 -5.50 -5.49
CA LYS A 60 2.01 -4.60 -4.45
C LYS A 60 0.93 -5.25 -3.56
N GLU A 61 0.23 -6.26 -4.10
CA GLU A 61 -0.83 -7.04 -3.45
C GLU A 61 -0.30 -8.15 -2.52
N VAL A 62 0.98 -8.51 -2.63
CA VAL A 62 1.59 -9.60 -1.88
C VAL A 62 2.41 -9.04 -0.73
N PHE A 63 1.90 -9.21 0.49
CA PHE A 63 2.55 -8.77 1.72
C PHE A 63 2.57 -9.89 2.76
N SER A 64 3.41 -9.68 3.78
CA SER A 64 3.47 -10.51 4.98
C SER A 64 3.00 -9.68 6.16
N ILE A 65 2.17 -10.28 7.00
CA ILE A 65 1.78 -9.71 8.29
C ILE A 65 2.27 -10.63 9.41
N CYS A 66 3.01 -10.07 10.36
CA CYS A 66 3.48 -10.75 11.55
C CYS A 66 2.65 -10.25 12.74
N VAL A 67 1.97 -11.14 13.43
CA VAL A 67 1.06 -10.80 14.52
C VAL A 67 1.62 -11.33 15.85
N LYS A 68 1.58 -10.50 16.91
CA LYS A 68 2.00 -10.90 18.25
C LYS A 68 1.14 -12.09 18.75
N PRO A 69 1.74 -13.12 19.36
CA PRO A 69 0.95 -14.21 19.95
C PRO A 69 -0.09 -13.67 20.93
N GLY A 70 -1.35 -14.08 20.76
CA GLY A 70 -2.48 -13.60 21.56
C GLY A 70 -3.23 -12.40 20.96
N PHE A 71 -2.72 -11.80 19.87
CA PHE A 71 -3.44 -10.78 19.10
C PHE A 71 -4.25 -11.42 17.98
N ASP A 72 -5.45 -10.90 17.71
CA ASP A 72 -6.32 -11.44 16.68
C ASP A 72 -5.82 -11.07 15.27
N ALA A 73 -5.52 -12.09 14.47
CA ALA A 73 -5.09 -11.92 13.10
C ALA A 73 -6.19 -11.34 12.20
N ALA A 74 -7.48 -11.63 12.48
CA ALA A 74 -8.59 -11.05 11.73
C ALA A 74 -8.70 -9.55 12.00
N PHE A 75 -8.58 -9.13 13.27
CA PHE A 75 -8.50 -7.72 13.63
C PHE A 75 -7.26 -7.03 13.03
N ALA A 76 -6.09 -7.67 13.05
CA ALA A 76 -4.89 -7.15 12.39
C ALA A 76 -5.09 -6.92 10.89
N MET A 77 -5.77 -7.84 10.20
CA MET A 77 -6.13 -7.70 8.79
C MET A 77 -7.15 -6.58 8.55
N ALA A 78 -8.04 -6.29 9.50
CA ALA A 78 -8.96 -5.16 9.38
C ALA A 78 -8.21 -3.83 9.24
N PHE A 79 -7.10 -3.64 9.97
CA PHE A 79 -6.26 -2.46 9.78
C PHE A 79 -5.70 -2.38 8.36
N VAL A 80 -5.25 -3.50 7.80
CA VAL A 80 -4.75 -3.52 6.41
C VAL A 80 -5.83 -3.06 5.45
N LEU A 81 -7.06 -3.57 5.59
CA LEU A 81 -8.18 -3.20 4.72
C LEU A 81 -8.56 -1.72 4.84
N VAL A 82 -8.60 -1.18 6.06
CA VAL A 82 -8.88 0.24 6.31
C VAL A 82 -7.77 1.11 5.73
N LEU A 83 -6.50 0.74 5.97
CA LEU A 83 -5.35 1.44 5.43
C LEU A 83 -5.33 1.40 3.90
N ASP A 84 -5.77 0.30 3.29
CA ASP A 84 -5.89 0.15 1.84
C ASP A 84 -6.97 1.05 1.26
N HIS A 85 -8.13 1.12 1.92
CA HIS A 85 -9.22 2.00 1.54
C HIS A 85 -8.84 3.49 1.63
N ILE A 86 -8.15 3.92 2.70
CA ILE A 86 -7.73 5.33 2.85
C ILE A 86 -6.51 5.69 2.00
N SER A 87 -5.65 4.71 1.72
CA SER A 87 -4.50 4.88 0.82
C SER A 87 -4.89 4.68 -0.64
N GLY A 88 -6.19 4.52 -0.89
CA GLY A 88 -6.79 4.32 -2.20
C GLY A 88 -6.15 5.25 -3.22
N ASP A 89 -5.34 4.62 -4.05
CA ASP A 89 -4.90 5.14 -5.32
C ASP A 89 -6.19 5.22 -6.15
N ASP A 90 -6.75 6.42 -6.27
CA ASP A 90 -7.64 6.81 -7.35
C ASP A 90 -6.90 6.61 -8.67
N SER A 91 -6.72 5.33 -9.02
CA SER A 91 -6.51 4.90 -10.40
C SER A 91 -7.81 5.16 -11.14
N LEU A 92 -8.07 6.44 -11.40
CA LEU A 92 -8.45 6.84 -12.74
C LEU A 92 -7.32 6.34 -13.64
N ASP A 93 -7.41 5.06 -13.99
CA ASP A 93 -6.97 4.62 -15.29
C ASP A 93 -7.74 5.49 -16.29
N ASP A 94 -7.20 6.67 -16.61
CA ASP A 94 -7.45 7.30 -17.89
C ASP A 94 -6.69 6.46 -18.92
N GLY A 95 -7.17 5.23 -19.11
CA GLY A 95 -7.00 4.42 -20.29
C GLY A 95 -7.78 5.02 -21.46
N ALA A 96 -7.76 6.35 -21.61
CA ALA A 96 -8.13 7.00 -22.84
C ALA A 96 -6.99 6.78 -23.83
N ASN A 97 -7.08 5.64 -24.51
CA ASN A 97 -6.63 5.42 -25.88
C ASN A 97 -6.15 6.72 -26.55
N ALA A 98 -4.85 7.01 -26.48
CA ALA A 98 -4.23 7.88 -27.45
C ALA A 98 -4.24 7.09 -28.76
N ASP A 99 -5.30 7.34 -29.53
CA ASP A 99 -5.50 7.10 -30.95
C ASP A 99 -4.19 6.77 -31.68
N PRO A 100 -4.09 5.64 -32.42
CA PRO A 100 -2.94 5.43 -33.28
C PRO A 100 -2.92 6.57 -34.30
N THR A 101 -2.03 7.54 -34.10
CA THR A 101 -1.76 8.61 -35.06
C THR A 101 -1.40 7.96 -36.39
N VAL A 102 -2.39 7.86 -37.28
CA VAL A 102 -2.22 7.44 -38.67
C VAL A 102 -1.37 8.52 -39.31
N HIS A 103 -0.06 8.25 -39.40
CA HIS A 103 0.83 8.98 -40.28
C HIS A 103 0.28 8.85 -41.71
N PRO A 104 -0.07 9.94 -42.41
CA PRO A 104 -0.31 9.85 -43.84
C PRO A 104 1.06 9.57 -44.49
N THR A 105 1.28 8.33 -44.91
CA THR A 105 2.23 8.04 -45.98
C THR A 105 1.68 8.71 -47.22
N THR A 106 2.21 9.89 -47.55
CA THR A 106 2.09 10.40 -48.92
C THR A 106 3.00 9.52 -49.76
N GLU A 107 2.39 8.52 -50.40
CA GLU A 107 3.03 7.76 -51.46
C GLU A 107 3.27 8.71 -52.63
N ASP A 108 4.56 8.85 -52.97
CA ASP A 108 5.00 9.32 -54.28
C ASP A 108 4.27 8.55 -55.39
N TYR A 109 3.46 9.27 -56.18
CA TYR A 109 3.13 8.86 -57.54
C TYR A 109 3.51 10.00 -58.49
N GLU A 110 4.64 9.78 -59.16
CA GLU A 110 5.04 10.41 -60.41
C GLU A 110 4.03 10.13 -61.55
N ASP A 111 4.09 10.98 -62.58
CA ASP A 111 3.58 10.81 -63.96
C ASP A 111 2.17 11.33 -64.29
N LYS A 112 2.08 12.60 -64.76
CA LYS A 112 2.03 12.92 -66.21
C LYS A 112 2.00 14.43 -66.49
#